data_AF-A0A1B0CWJ5-F1
#
_entry.id   AF-A0A1B0CWJ5-F1
#
_cell.length_a   1.000
_cell.length_b   1.000
_cell.length_c   1.000
_cell.angle_alpha   90.00
_cell.angle_beta   90.00
_cell.angle_gamma   90.00
#
_symmetry.space_group_name_H-M   'P 1'
#
loop_
_entity.id
_entity.type
_entity.pdbx_description
1 polymer ?
#
loop_
_entity_poly.entity_id
_entity_poly.type
_entity_poly.pdbx_seq_one_letter_code
_entity_poly.pdbx_strand_id
1 'polypeptide(L)'
;MRNGRRRQQRMRVRMQFHRQKVKSEAGDGEKEAADGADAENESTASGQKEDKPKRRSSDDENLPKSRFTGKSFIKLTCIHCCSKFLTFKAYSRHLYGGAHKATMYRLSRDLKEKLASMRLKQRAEQREMEKDLTEDEINTRPHFCLLCRLSYRQEKSVHQNSDAHKSMRRFLLPYCGTCKLSFKSPIAYETHRCSLEHIKRKARVDAAKNADNSGDELDLENFMTLDSVGSVDDDPTLADANEEGASEEVAAPKRRNKCGE
;
A
#
# COMPACT_ATOMS: atom_id res chain seq x y z
N MET A 1 -44.83 -36.03 -1.11
CA MET A 1 -44.65 -35.74 0.34
C MET A 1 -43.33 -36.20 0.99
N ARG A 2 -42.28 -36.63 0.24
CA ARG A 2 -41.01 -37.15 0.84
C ARG A 2 -39.91 -36.10 1.10
N ASN A 3 -39.98 -34.90 0.53
CA ASN A 3 -38.90 -33.90 0.63
C ASN A 3 -38.95 -32.99 1.87
N GLY A 4 -40.09 -32.92 2.57
CA GLY A 4 -40.22 -32.12 3.81
C GLY A 4 -39.47 -32.74 5.01
N ARG A 5 -39.51 -34.07 5.14
CA ARG A 5 -38.87 -34.80 6.26
C ARG A 5 -37.34 -34.68 6.22
N ARG A 6 -36.71 -34.74 5.03
CA ARG A 6 -35.25 -34.56 4.87
C ARG A 6 -34.77 -33.15 5.26
N ARG A 7 -35.59 -32.12 5.05
CA ARG A 7 -35.24 -30.73 5.39
C ARG A 7 -35.32 -30.46 6.90
N GLN A 8 -36.34 -31.00 7.58
CA GLN A 8 -36.44 -30.95 9.04
C GLN A 8 -35.34 -31.75 9.74
N GLN A 9 -34.94 -32.90 9.19
CA GLN A 9 -33.86 -33.71 9.75
C GLN A 9 -32.50 -33.01 9.68
N ARG A 10 -32.21 -32.30 8.57
CA ARG A 10 -30.98 -31.49 8.42
C ARG A 10 -30.94 -30.29 9.37
N MET A 11 -32.08 -29.65 9.65
CA MET A 11 -32.13 -28.53 10.62
C MET A 11 -31.94 -29.01 12.06
N ARG A 12 -32.50 -30.17 12.43
CA ARG A 12 -32.30 -30.78 13.76
C ARG A 12 -30.82 -31.13 14.01
N VAL A 13 -30.15 -31.76 13.04
CA VAL A 13 -28.72 -32.09 13.16
C VAL A 13 -27.88 -30.82 13.31
N ARG A 14 -28.16 -29.76 12.54
CA ARG A 14 -27.42 -28.48 12.61
C ARG A 14 -27.59 -27.78 13.97
N MET A 15 -28.78 -27.83 14.58
CA MET A 15 -29.03 -27.30 15.93
C MET A 15 -28.29 -28.10 17.01
N GLN A 16 -28.20 -29.42 16.85
CA GLN A 16 -27.52 -30.31 17.79
C GLN A 16 -26.00 -30.07 17.80
N PHE A 17 -25.38 -29.86 16.64
CA PHE A 17 -23.97 -29.49 16.50
C PHE A 17 -23.66 -28.09 17.09
N HIS A 18 -24.56 -27.11 16.95
CA HIS A 18 -24.37 -25.80 17.58
C HIS A 18 -24.43 -25.88 19.11
N ARG A 19 -25.38 -26.65 19.67
CA ARG A 19 -25.52 -26.85 21.11
C ARG A 19 -24.31 -27.57 21.73
N GLN A 20 -23.64 -28.45 20.99
CA GLN A 20 -22.44 -29.14 21.46
C GLN A 20 -21.22 -28.22 21.45
N LYS A 21 -21.14 -27.29 20.49
CA LYS A 21 -20.05 -26.30 20.40
C LYS A 21 -20.11 -25.22 21.50
N VAL A 22 -21.30 -24.73 21.86
CA VAL A 22 -21.42 -23.79 23.01
C VAL A 22 -21.16 -24.46 24.36
N LYS A 23 -21.29 -25.79 24.46
CA LYS A 23 -21.02 -26.53 25.70
C LYS A 23 -19.52 -26.80 25.92
N SER A 24 -18.71 -26.82 24.85
CA SER A 24 -17.24 -26.96 24.94
C SER A 24 -16.49 -25.65 25.23
N GLU A 25 -17.15 -24.49 25.11
CA GLU A 25 -16.53 -23.17 25.35
C GLU A 25 -16.78 -22.62 26.77
N ALA A 26 -17.45 -23.39 27.64
CA ALA A 26 -17.90 -22.95 28.97
C ALA A 26 -17.29 -23.74 30.15
N GLY A 27 -16.18 -24.45 29.95
CA GLY A 27 -15.54 -25.22 31.01
C GLY A 27 -14.04 -25.34 30.81
N ASP A 28 -13.30 -24.31 31.22
CA ASP A 28 -11.95 -24.49 31.78
C ASP A 28 -11.54 -23.20 32.50
N GLY A 29 -11.62 -23.26 33.82
CA GLY A 29 -11.30 -22.16 34.71
C GLY A 29 -11.59 -22.59 36.14
N GLU A 30 -10.58 -23.18 36.80
CA GLU A 30 -10.31 -22.94 38.23
C GLU A 30 -9.01 -23.61 38.74
N LYS A 31 -8.37 -22.87 39.66
CA LYS A 31 -7.32 -23.19 40.66
C LYS A 31 -5.85 -22.98 40.27
N GLU A 32 -5.17 -22.11 41.02
CA GLU A 32 -4.32 -22.49 42.16
C GLU A 32 -4.03 -21.25 43.04
N ALA A 33 -3.81 -21.51 44.32
CA ALA A 33 -3.81 -20.58 45.45
C ALA A 33 -2.40 -20.12 45.85
N ALA A 34 -2.38 -19.32 46.92
CA ALA A 34 -1.27 -18.63 47.55
C ALA A 34 -0.13 -19.52 48.09
N ASP A 35 1.10 -18.97 48.13
CA ASP A 35 1.95 -18.90 49.33
C ASP A 35 3.15 -17.94 49.12
N GLY A 36 3.63 -17.28 50.18
CA GLY A 36 4.90 -16.52 50.20
C GLY A 36 4.88 -15.12 50.85
N ALA A 37 5.00 -15.09 52.18
CA ALA A 37 5.20 -13.93 53.07
C ALA A 37 6.55 -13.20 52.86
N ASP A 38 6.56 -11.85 52.88
CA ASP A 38 7.06 -10.94 53.94
C ASP A 38 8.58 -10.64 53.94
N ALA A 39 8.92 -9.36 53.72
CA ALA A 39 10.01 -8.66 54.39
C ALA A 39 9.91 -7.15 54.11
N GLU A 40 9.51 -6.42 55.14
CA GLU A 40 9.52 -4.96 55.21
C GLU A 40 10.95 -4.38 55.12
N ASN A 41 11.08 -3.18 54.54
CA ASN A 41 11.95 -2.14 55.12
C ASN A 41 11.55 -0.75 54.61
N GLU A 42 10.99 0.06 55.49
CA GLU A 42 10.95 1.52 55.36
C GLU A 42 12.36 2.11 55.46
N SER A 43 12.64 3.18 54.70
CA SER A 43 12.96 4.50 55.29
C SER A 43 13.57 5.47 54.27
N THR A 44 12.84 6.59 54.13
CA THR A 44 13.31 7.99 54.19
C THR A 44 14.05 8.66 53.01
N ALA A 45 13.35 9.72 52.56
CA ALA A 45 13.79 11.11 52.45
C ALA A 45 14.38 11.66 51.13
N SER A 46 13.63 12.66 50.65
CA SER A 46 14.08 13.99 50.21
C SER A 46 14.29 14.26 48.72
N GLY A 47 13.74 15.39 48.27
CA GLY A 47 14.34 16.18 47.20
C GLY A 47 13.43 16.50 46.01
N GLN A 48 12.51 17.46 46.17
CA GLN A 48 11.97 18.24 45.05
C GLN A 48 13.11 18.90 44.27
N LYS A 49 13.14 18.76 42.94
CA LYS A 49 13.54 19.84 42.01
C LYS A 49 12.80 19.71 40.69
N GLU A 50 12.04 20.76 40.39
CA GLU A 50 11.50 21.08 39.09
C GLU A 50 12.65 21.38 38.12
N ASP A 51 12.59 20.86 36.88
CA ASP A 51 13.33 21.48 35.78
C ASP A 51 12.61 21.31 34.44
N LYS A 52 12.55 22.42 33.70
CA LYS A 52 11.84 22.62 32.43
C LYS A 52 12.51 21.80 31.30
N PRO A 53 11.74 21.26 30.33
CA PRO A 53 12.35 20.74 29.11
C PRO A 53 12.71 21.90 28.16
N LYS A 54 13.99 22.31 28.16
CA LYS A 54 14.58 23.11 27.07
C LYS A 54 14.62 22.29 25.80
N ARG A 55 13.79 22.68 24.83
CA ARG A 55 13.89 22.26 23.42
C ARG A 55 15.26 22.68 22.88
N ARG A 56 16.16 21.74 22.64
CA ARG A 56 17.38 21.96 21.86
C ARG A 56 17.13 21.55 20.42
N SER A 57 16.98 22.58 19.59
CA SER A 57 17.23 22.56 18.16
C SER A 57 18.75 22.50 17.94
N SER A 58 19.19 21.77 16.91
CA SER A 58 20.59 21.59 16.45
C SER A 58 21.35 20.37 17.01
N ASP A 59 21.15 19.21 16.37
CA ASP A 59 21.92 17.97 16.59
C ASP A 59 22.15 17.26 15.23
N ASP A 60 22.61 17.99 14.22
CA ASP A 60 23.01 17.40 12.91
C ASP A 60 24.54 17.23 12.82
N GLU A 61 25.31 18.15 13.40
CA GLU A 61 26.78 18.17 13.30
C GLU A 61 27.51 17.09 14.13
N ASN A 62 26.84 16.48 15.12
CA ASN A 62 27.46 15.55 16.08
C ASN A 62 26.99 14.09 15.95
N LEU A 63 26.59 13.64 14.75
CA LEU A 63 26.41 12.20 14.55
C LEU A 63 27.79 11.51 14.48
N PRO A 64 28.04 10.45 15.27
CA PRO A 64 29.30 9.73 15.21
C PRO A 64 29.48 9.18 13.80
N LYS A 65 30.56 9.58 13.12
CA LYS A 65 30.89 9.06 11.79
C LYS A 65 31.38 7.62 11.96
N SER A 66 31.01 6.75 11.03
CA SER A 66 31.51 5.37 11.05
C SER A 66 33.04 5.37 10.99
N ARG A 67 33.70 4.81 12.01
CA ARG A 67 35.18 4.71 12.05
C ARG A 67 35.78 3.96 10.87
N PHE A 68 34.97 3.12 10.20
CA PHE A 68 35.41 2.27 9.09
C PHE A 68 35.16 2.90 7.72
N THR A 69 34.19 3.80 7.58
CA THR A 69 33.76 4.32 6.27
C THR A 69 33.71 5.84 6.18
N GLY A 70 33.95 6.58 7.27
CA GLY A 70 33.91 8.05 7.33
C GLY A 70 32.54 8.67 7.10
N LYS A 71 31.55 7.88 6.66
CA LYS A 71 30.19 8.30 6.32
C LYS A 71 29.33 8.41 7.57
N SER A 72 28.49 9.44 7.61
CA SER A 72 27.47 9.61 8.64
C SER A 72 26.44 8.47 8.56
N PHE A 73 25.97 8.00 9.72
CA PHE A 73 24.91 7.00 9.77
C PHE A 73 23.61 7.60 9.24
N ILE A 74 22.89 6.84 8.40
CA ILE A 74 21.54 7.22 7.98
C ILE A 74 20.64 7.18 9.22
N LYS A 75 20.06 8.33 9.58
CA LYS A 75 19.13 8.44 10.70
C LYS A 75 17.83 7.71 10.37
N LEU A 76 17.60 6.56 11.00
CA LEU A 76 16.41 5.75 10.77
C LEU A 76 15.28 6.26 11.66
N THR A 77 14.15 6.63 11.07
CA THR A 77 12.97 7.07 11.82
C THR A 77 11.77 6.21 11.43
N CYS A 78 11.07 5.67 12.42
CA CYS A 78 9.83 4.93 12.18
C CYS A 78 8.68 5.91 11.94
N ILE A 79 7.97 5.75 10.82
CA ILE A 79 6.86 6.65 10.46
C ILE A 79 5.63 6.51 11.37
N HIS A 80 5.46 5.35 12.00
CA HIS A 80 4.28 5.05 12.83
C HIS A 80 4.50 5.34 14.30
N CYS A 81 5.74 5.15 14.77
CA CYS A 81 6.10 5.33 16.19
C CYS A 81 6.87 6.63 16.45
N CYS A 82 7.30 7.34 15.40
CA CYS A 82 8.16 8.54 15.47
C CYS A 82 9.48 8.34 16.23
N SER A 83 9.86 7.10 16.54
CA SER A 83 11.08 6.75 17.25
C SER A 83 12.28 6.80 16.29
N LYS A 84 13.39 7.39 16.75
CA LYS A 84 14.63 7.57 16.00
C LYS A 84 15.65 6.52 16.42
N PHE A 85 16.37 5.96 15.46
CA PHE A 85 17.38 4.92 15.66
C PHE A 85 18.62 5.24 14.82
N LEU A 86 19.79 5.03 15.40
CA LEU A 86 21.06 5.28 14.72
C LEU A 86 21.59 4.02 14.00
N THR A 87 21.20 2.83 14.47
CA THR A 87 21.67 1.56 13.90
C THR A 87 20.52 0.75 13.29
N PHE A 88 20.83 0.04 12.20
CA PHE A 88 19.89 -0.88 11.55
C PHE A 88 19.41 -1.99 12.49
N LYS A 89 20.29 -2.51 13.35
CA LYS A 89 19.96 -3.56 14.31
C LYS A 89 18.93 -3.08 15.35
N ALA A 90 19.10 -1.87 15.88
CA ALA A 90 18.15 -1.30 16.82
C ALA A 90 16.78 -1.04 16.17
N TYR A 91 16.77 -0.56 14.93
CA TYR A 91 15.55 -0.37 14.16
C TYR A 91 14.82 -1.69 13.87
N SER A 92 15.55 -2.73 13.45
CA SER A 92 14.97 -4.06 13.23
C SER A 92 14.31 -4.60 14.50
N ARG A 93 14.99 -4.50 15.66
CA ARG A 93 14.41 -4.87 16.95
C ARG A 93 13.14 -4.08 17.28
N HIS A 94 13.09 -2.80 16.95
CA HIS A 94 11.90 -1.97 17.12
C HIS A 94 10.71 -2.50 16.31
N LEU A 95 10.91 -2.87 15.03
CA LEU A 95 9.84 -3.41 14.18
C LEU A 95 9.22 -4.69 14.76
N TYR A 96 10.05 -5.56 15.37
CA TYR A 96 9.56 -6.79 16.00
C TYR A 96 9.03 -6.58 17.43
N GLY A 97 9.24 -5.40 18.01
CA GLY A 97 8.82 -5.06 19.36
C GLY A 97 7.29 -4.92 19.52
N GLY A 98 6.81 -5.18 20.74
CA GLY A 98 5.38 -5.13 21.08
C GLY A 98 4.76 -3.75 20.83
N ALA A 99 5.48 -2.67 21.16
CA ALA A 99 4.99 -1.30 20.95
C ALA A 99 4.69 -1.00 19.47
N HIS A 100 5.60 -1.36 18.57
CA HIS A 100 5.39 -1.16 17.13
C HIS A 100 4.24 -2.01 16.61
N LYS A 101 4.18 -3.30 17.02
CA LYS A 101 3.07 -4.20 16.66
C LYS A 101 1.73 -3.67 17.13
N ALA A 102 1.65 -3.10 18.33
CA ALA A 102 0.44 -2.49 18.86
C ALA A 102 0.01 -1.27 18.03
N THR A 103 0.94 -0.40 17.65
CA THR A 103 0.66 0.71 16.73
C THR A 103 0.14 0.21 15.37
N MET A 104 0.79 -0.81 14.79
CA MET A 104 0.35 -1.41 13.52
C MET A 104 -1.03 -2.06 13.62
N TYR A 105 -1.37 -2.66 14.76
CA TYR A 105 -2.71 -3.21 15.01
C TYR A 105 -3.78 -2.11 15.04
N ARG A 106 -3.49 -0.98 15.70
CA ARG A 106 -4.38 0.19 15.71
C ARG A 106 -4.59 0.71 14.30
N LEU A 107 -3.51 0.91 13.55
CA LEU A 107 -3.58 1.33 12.14
C LEU A 107 -4.41 0.37 11.28
N SER A 108 -4.27 -0.94 11.47
CA SER A 108 -5.09 -1.94 10.77
C SER A 108 -6.58 -1.79 11.08
N ARG A 109 -6.94 -1.47 12.33
CA ARG A 109 -8.33 -1.20 12.73
C ARG A 109 -8.85 0.08 12.07
N ASP A 110 -8.09 1.15 12.13
CA ASP A 110 -8.47 2.45 11.57
C ASP A 110 -8.64 2.37 10.04
N LEU A 111 -7.78 1.60 9.36
CA LEU A 111 -7.93 1.32 7.92
C LEU A 111 -9.20 0.53 7.60
N LYS A 112 -9.56 -0.47 8.43
CA LYS A 112 -10.81 -1.23 8.26
C LYS A 112 -12.03 -0.34 8.48
N GLU A 113 -12.00 0.53 9.48
CA GLU A 113 -13.07 1.49 9.75
C GLU A 113 -13.24 2.48 8.60
N LYS A 114 -12.13 3.05 8.09
CA LYS A 114 -12.15 3.92 6.91
C LYS A 114 -12.74 3.23 5.69
N LEU A 115 -12.37 1.97 5.44
CA LEU A 115 -12.96 1.17 4.36
C LEU A 115 -14.47 0.96 4.53
N ALA A 116 -14.91 0.68 5.76
CA ALA A 116 -16.32 0.52 6.08
C ALA A 116 -17.11 1.83 5.85
N SER A 117 -16.56 2.96 6.28
CA SER A 117 -17.12 4.29 6.06
C SER A 117 -17.26 4.62 4.57
N MET A 118 -16.20 4.40 3.78
CA MET A 118 -16.28 4.59 2.32
C MET A 118 -17.37 3.74 1.67
N ARG A 119 -17.52 2.47 2.09
CA ARG A 119 -18.58 1.58 1.59
C ARG A 119 -19.97 2.01 2.03
N LEU A 120 -20.11 2.52 3.25
CA LEU A 120 -21.38 3.04 3.73
C LEU A 120 -21.81 4.26 2.91
N LYS A 121 -20.87 5.18 2.66
CA LYS A 121 -21.10 6.35 1.82
C LYS A 121 -21.52 5.95 0.41
N GLN A 122 -20.80 5.02 -0.22
CA GLN A 122 -21.17 4.48 -1.54
C GLN A 122 -22.58 3.89 -1.58
N ARG A 123 -23.00 3.16 -0.54
CA ARG A 123 -24.36 2.60 -0.47
C ARG A 123 -25.43 3.67 -0.24
N ALA A 124 -25.10 4.73 0.49
CA ALA A 124 -26.01 5.86 0.65
C ALA A 124 -26.19 6.59 -0.68
N GLU A 125 -25.09 6.93 -1.36
CA GLU A 125 -25.10 7.55 -2.69
C GLU A 125 -25.86 6.68 -3.72
N GLN A 126 -25.62 5.36 -3.72
CA GLN A 126 -26.36 4.44 -4.59
C GLN A 126 -27.86 4.42 -4.31
N ARG A 127 -28.27 4.44 -3.03
CA ARG A 127 -29.69 4.50 -2.66
C ARG A 127 -30.36 5.80 -3.08
N GLU A 128 -29.64 6.92 -3.04
CA GLU A 128 -30.19 8.19 -3.54
C GLU A 128 -30.33 8.14 -5.06
N MET A 129 -29.31 7.68 -5.80
CA MET A 129 -29.41 7.54 -7.26
C MET A 129 -30.52 6.57 -7.70
N GLU A 130 -30.79 5.52 -6.92
CA GLU A 130 -31.83 4.54 -7.25
C GLU A 130 -33.26 5.06 -7.05
N LYS A 131 -33.46 6.16 -6.30
CA LYS A 131 -34.79 6.79 -6.15
C LYS A 131 -35.25 7.50 -7.41
N ASP A 132 -34.31 7.98 -8.22
CA ASP A 132 -34.58 8.76 -9.42
C ASP A 132 -34.74 7.87 -10.68
N LEU A 133 -34.61 6.55 -10.53
CA LEU A 133 -34.74 5.60 -11.63
C LEU A 133 -36.21 5.32 -11.98
N THR A 134 -36.46 5.13 -13.27
CA THR A 134 -37.75 4.67 -13.78
C THR A 134 -38.01 3.20 -13.42
N GLU A 135 -39.27 2.75 -13.45
CA GLU A 135 -39.62 1.35 -13.13
C GLU A 135 -38.90 0.35 -14.04
N ASP A 136 -38.73 0.67 -15.32
CA ASP A 136 -38.00 -0.16 -16.28
C ASP A 136 -36.52 -0.31 -15.89
N GLU A 137 -35.87 0.77 -15.45
CA GLU A 137 -34.49 0.76 -14.99
C GLU A 137 -34.32 0.00 -13.66
N ILE A 138 -35.31 0.06 -12.76
CA ILE A 138 -35.35 -0.72 -11.52
C ILE A 138 -35.50 -2.22 -11.81
N ASN A 139 -36.21 -2.59 -12.88
CA ASN A 139 -36.41 -3.98 -13.28
C ASN A 139 -35.19 -4.61 -13.97
N THR A 140 -34.23 -3.81 -14.44
CA THR A 140 -32.97 -4.32 -15.00
C THR A 140 -32.18 -5.14 -13.96
N ARG A 141 -31.32 -6.06 -14.41
CA ARG A 141 -30.48 -6.84 -13.49
C ARG A 141 -29.30 -5.98 -13.02
N PRO A 142 -29.05 -5.84 -11.69
CA PRO A 142 -27.92 -5.08 -11.20
C PRO A 142 -26.58 -5.80 -11.47
N HIS A 143 -25.55 -5.01 -11.74
CA HIS A 143 -24.16 -5.44 -11.79
C HIS A 143 -23.55 -5.46 -10.38
N PHE A 144 -22.54 -6.32 -10.17
CA PHE A 144 -21.81 -6.40 -8.90
C PHE A 144 -20.34 -6.06 -9.06
N CYS A 145 -19.83 -5.13 -8.24
CA CYS A 145 -18.42 -4.77 -8.22
C CYS A 145 -17.68 -5.45 -7.08
N LEU A 146 -16.61 -6.19 -7.38
CA LEU A 146 -15.79 -6.90 -6.39
C LEU A 146 -14.94 -5.98 -5.51
N LEU A 147 -14.50 -4.83 -6.03
CA LEU A 147 -13.69 -3.86 -5.28
C LEU A 147 -14.57 -3.11 -4.26
N CYS A 148 -15.67 -2.54 -4.73
CA CYS A 148 -16.61 -1.78 -3.90
C CYS A 148 -17.46 -2.69 -2.99
N ARG A 149 -17.70 -3.95 -3.39
CA ARG A 149 -18.71 -4.84 -2.79
C ARG A 149 -20.09 -4.17 -2.77
N LEU A 150 -20.46 -3.64 -3.93
CA LEU A 150 -21.68 -2.87 -4.18
C LEU A 150 -22.39 -3.43 -5.40
N SER A 151 -23.72 -3.52 -5.30
CA SER A 151 -24.61 -3.77 -6.43
C SER A 151 -25.03 -2.42 -7.00
N TYR A 152 -24.92 -2.25 -8.32
CA TYR A 152 -25.23 -1.00 -9.02
C TYR A 152 -25.93 -1.29 -10.34
N ARG A 153 -26.72 -0.34 -10.84
CA ARG A 153 -27.54 -0.50 -12.05
C ARG A 153 -27.03 0.28 -13.26
N GLN A 154 -26.12 1.21 -13.02
CA GLN A 154 -25.43 1.98 -14.07
C GLN A 154 -24.58 1.07 -14.97
N GLU A 155 -24.25 1.56 -16.17
CA GLU A 155 -23.28 0.89 -17.03
C GLU A 155 -21.94 0.69 -16.30
N LYS A 156 -21.28 -0.44 -16.59
CA LYS A 156 -19.99 -0.81 -15.99
C LYS A 156 -18.91 0.28 -16.19
N SER A 157 -18.88 0.91 -17.36
CA SER A 157 -17.96 2.01 -17.70
C SER A 157 -18.15 3.21 -16.76
N VAL A 158 -19.39 3.64 -16.57
CA VAL A 158 -19.79 4.74 -15.68
C VAL A 158 -19.39 4.45 -14.24
N HIS A 159 -19.68 3.24 -13.74
CA HIS A 159 -19.28 2.84 -12.39
C HIS A 159 -17.75 2.86 -12.21
N GLN A 160 -17.00 2.28 -13.16
CA GLN A 160 -15.53 2.21 -13.08
C GLN A 160 -14.87 3.60 -13.14
N ASN A 161 -15.48 4.53 -13.88
CA ASN A 161 -15.01 5.89 -14.02
C ASN A 161 -15.49 6.83 -12.91
N SER A 162 -16.43 6.39 -12.06
CA SER A 162 -16.90 7.16 -10.91
C SER A 162 -15.76 7.46 -9.91
N ASP A 163 -15.83 8.64 -9.28
CA ASP A 163 -14.85 9.04 -8.27
C ASP A 163 -14.88 8.14 -7.03
N ALA A 164 -16.07 7.63 -6.70
CA ALA A 164 -16.24 6.65 -5.63
C ALA A 164 -15.47 5.34 -5.93
N HIS A 165 -15.51 4.83 -7.16
CA HIS A 165 -14.76 3.63 -7.54
C HIS A 165 -13.25 3.91 -7.57
N LYS A 166 -12.83 5.04 -8.16
CA LYS A 166 -11.42 5.45 -8.22
C LYS A 166 -10.82 5.63 -6.82
N SER A 167 -11.53 6.27 -5.90
CA SER A 167 -11.10 6.44 -4.51
C SER A 167 -10.98 5.10 -3.77
N MET A 168 -11.96 4.21 -3.92
CA MET A 168 -11.91 2.85 -3.36
C MET A 168 -10.71 2.06 -3.89
N ARG A 169 -10.46 2.11 -5.21
CA ARG A 169 -9.33 1.45 -5.86
C ARG A 169 -8.00 1.96 -5.32
N ARG A 170 -7.81 3.28 -5.25
CA ARG A 170 -6.58 3.90 -4.71
C ARG A 170 -6.33 3.50 -3.24
N PHE A 171 -7.38 3.41 -2.45
CA PHE A 171 -7.27 3.01 -1.04
C PHE A 171 -6.91 1.53 -0.87
N LEU A 172 -7.55 0.64 -1.63
CA LEU A 172 -7.32 -0.80 -1.52
C LEU A 172 -6.00 -1.25 -2.15
N LEU A 173 -5.57 -0.56 -3.22
CA LEU A 173 -4.41 -0.90 -4.03
C LEU A 173 -3.41 0.28 -4.07
N PRO A 174 -2.82 0.65 -2.92
CA PRO A 174 -1.84 1.74 -2.90
C PRO A 174 -0.55 1.36 -3.62
N TYR A 175 0.14 2.39 -4.11
CA TYR A 175 1.39 2.28 -4.86
C TYR A 175 2.48 3.09 -4.18
N CYS A 176 3.67 2.51 -4.05
CA CYS A 176 4.85 3.21 -3.53
C CYS A 176 5.64 3.84 -4.67
N GLY A 177 5.68 5.17 -4.74
CA GLY A 177 6.47 5.89 -5.75
C GLY A 177 7.98 5.69 -5.61
N THR A 178 8.49 5.51 -4.38
CA THR A 178 9.93 5.30 -4.13
C THR A 178 10.40 3.92 -4.59
N CYS A 179 9.60 2.89 -4.34
CA CYS A 179 9.97 1.49 -4.63
C CYS A 179 9.39 0.98 -5.95
N LYS A 180 8.46 1.73 -6.55
CA LYS A 180 7.70 1.35 -7.75
C LYS A 180 6.93 0.03 -7.58
N LEU A 181 6.40 -0.21 -6.38
CA LEU A 181 5.67 -1.43 -6.01
C LEU A 181 4.18 -1.13 -5.77
N SER A 182 3.30 -1.97 -6.32
CA SER A 182 1.87 -1.98 -6.02
C SER A 182 1.53 -2.98 -4.92
N PHE A 183 0.70 -2.58 -3.97
CA PHE A 183 0.29 -3.43 -2.84
C PHE A 183 -1.14 -3.90 -2.99
N LYS A 184 -1.42 -5.13 -2.51
CA LYS A 184 -2.76 -5.73 -2.55
C LYS A 184 -3.65 -5.31 -1.36
N SER A 185 -3.08 -4.61 -0.39
CA SER A 185 -3.78 -4.18 0.83
C SER A 185 -3.10 -2.94 1.43
N PRO A 186 -3.86 -1.97 1.97
CA PRO A 186 -3.29 -0.80 2.60
C PRO A 186 -2.39 -1.12 3.80
N ILE A 187 -2.70 -2.16 4.59
CA ILE A 187 -1.80 -2.54 5.70
C ILE A 187 -0.44 -3.04 5.22
N ALA A 188 -0.39 -3.75 4.08
CA ALA A 188 0.87 -4.22 3.50
C ALA A 188 1.73 -3.04 3.03
N TYR A 189 1.10 -1.99 2.50
CA TYR A 189 1.78 -0.75 2.16
C TYR A 189 2.33 -0.04 3.40
N GLU A 190 1.57 0.04 4.49
CA GLU A 190 2.05 0.66 5.73
C GLU A 190 3.20 -0.12 6.36
N THR A 191 3.18 -1.45 6.31
CA THR A 191 4.32 -2.29 6.71
C THR A 191 5.53 -2.04 5.81
N HIS A 192 5.32 -1.93 4.49
CA HIS A 192 6.38 -1.65 3.53
C HIS A 192 7.06 -0.30 3.81
N ARG A 193 6.31 0.75 4.16
CA ARG A 193 6.87 2.07 4.46
C ARG A 193 7.80 2.07 5.69
N CYS A 194 7.61 1.14 6.60
CA CYS A 194 8.50 0.90 7.74
C CYS A 194 9.66 -0.06 7.42
N SER A 195 9.71 -0.65 6.22
CA SER A 195 10.80 -1.56 5.87
C SER A 195 12.13 -0.82 5.74
N LEU A 196 13.21 -1.48 6.16
CA LEU A 196 14.57 -0.95 6.01
C LEU A 196 14.93 -0.67 4.55
N GLU A 197 14.45 -1.52 3.64
CA GLU A 197 14.66 -1.36 2.21
C GLU A 197 14.02 -0.07 1.69
N HIS A 198 12.77 0.20 2.08
CA HIS A 198 12.08 1.43 1.73
C HIS A 198 12.82 2.65 2.26
N ILE A 199 13.19 2.65 3.55
CA ILE A 199 13.87 3.79 4.18
C ILE A 199 15.22 4.08 3.52
N LYS A 200 15.99 3.03 3.21
CA LYS A 200 17.27 3.16 2.51
C LYS A 200 17.10 3.72 1.10
N ARG A 201 16.12 3.21 0.34
CA ARG A 201 15.84 3.69 -1.02
C ARG A 201 15.33 5.13 -0.99
N LYS A 202 14.45 5.46 -0.05
CA LYS A 202 13.94 6.82 0.14
C LYS A 202 15.05 7.80 0.45
N ALA A 203 15.94 7.49 1.39
CA ALA A 203 17.09 8.34 1.72
C ALA A 203 18.00 8.60 0.51
N ARG A 204 18.19 7.62 -0.37
CA ARG A 204 18.97 7.79 -1.62
C ARG A 204 18.28 8.70 -2.62
N VAL A 205 16.98 8.52 -2.83
CA VAL A 205 16.19 9.36 -3.75
C VAL A 205 16.13 10.80 -3.24
N ASP A 206 15.94 10.99 -1.93
CA ASP A 206 15.91 12.31 -1.31
C ASP A 206 17.29 12.99 -1.41
N ALA A 207 18.39 12.25 -1.22
CA ALA A 207 19.75 12.80 -1.39
C ALA A 207 20.03 13.24 -2.84
N ALA A 208 19.61 12.45 -3.84
CA ALA A 208 19.79 12.80 -5.25
C ALA A 208 19.02 14.08 -5.62
N LYS A 209 17.74 14.18 -5.22
CA LYS A 209 16.91 15.36 -5.49
C LYS A 209 17.46 16.65 -4.88
N ASN A 210 18.11 16.56 -3.72
CA ASN A 210 18.71 17.73 -3.09
C ASN A 210 20.02 18.15 -3.78
N ALA A 211 20.75 17.22 -4.41
CA ALA A 211 21.92 17.53 -5.21
C ALA A 211 21.55 18.18 -6.56
N ASP A 212 20.46 17.74 -7.19
CA ASP A 212 20.00 18.32 -8.46
C ASP A 212 19.39 19.73 -8.30
N ASN A 213 18.95 20.11 -7.10
CA ASN A 213 18.45 21.45 -6.79
C ASN A 213 19.53 22.43 -6.33
N SER A 214 20.78 21.98 -6.13
CA SER A 214 21.91 22.85 -5.79
C SER A 214 22.66 23.24 -7.07
N GLY A 215 22.10 24.22 -7.79
CA GLY A 215 22.85 25.19 -8.60
C GLY A 215 23.77 24.65 -9.69
N ASP A 216 23.20 24.21 -10.80
CA ASP A 216 23.86 24.38 -12.10
C ASP A 216 22.81 24.91 -13.10
N GLU A 217 22.62 26.22 -13.05
CA GLU A 217 22.00 26.99 -14.12
C GLU A 217 22.95 26.85 -15.31
N LEU A 218 22.73 25.83 -16.14
CA LEU A 218 23.45 25.67 -17.40
C LEU A 218 23.12 26.88 -18.26
N ASP A 219 24.01 27.87 -18.23
CA ASP A 219 23.98 29.05 -19.06
C ASP A 219 23.94 28.62 -20.54
N LEU A 220 22.74 28.67 -21.12
CA LEU A 220 22.49 28.32 -22.52
C LEU A 220 23.19 29.28 -23.49
N GLU A 221 23.76 30.39 -23.02
CA GLU A 221 24.46 31.38 -23.84
C GLU A 221 25.92 30.98 -24.16
N ASN A 222 26.49 29.98 -23.46
CA ASN A 222 27.85 29.48 -23.72
C ASN A 222 27.94 28.25 -24.67
N PHE A 223 26.81 27.77 -25.22
CA PHE A 223 26.85 26.84 -26.36
C PHE A 223 26.98 27.62 -27.68
N MET A 224 28.11 28.32 -27.85
CA MET A 224 28.55 28.80 -29.17
C MET A 224 28.77 27.59 -30.07
N THR A 225 27.87 27.37 -31.03
CA THR A 225 28.02 26.36 -32.08
C THR A 225 29.25 26.70 -32.92
N LEU A 226 30.33 25.94 -32.71
CA LEU A 226 31.47 25.85 -33.62
C LEU A 226 30.98 25.17 -34.91
N ASP A 227 30.55 25.97 -35.87
CA ASP A 227 30.32 25.54 -37.26
C ASP A 227 31.68 25.42 -37.94
N SER A 228 32.21 24.21 -38.00
CA SER A 228 33.39 23.91 -38.80
C SER A 228 32.98 23.85 -40.27
N VAL A 229 33.04 25.01 -40.91
CA VAL A 229 33.12 25.17 -42.36
C VAL A 229 34.29 24.34 -42.92
N GLY A 230 33.96 23.26 -43.63
CA GLY A 230 34.87 22.44 -44.41
C GLY A 230 34.39 22.40 -45.86
N SER A 231 34.81 23.39 -46.64
CA SER A 231 34.65 23.44 -48.09
C SER A 231 35.58 22.45 -48.80
N VAL A 232 35.17 22.01 -50.01
CA VAL A 232 35.96 21.34 -51.06
C VAL A 232 36.01 19.80 -50.90
N ASP A 233 35.61 18.94 -51.85
CA ASP A 233 35.76 18.96 -53.31
C ASP A 233 34.65 18.14 -54.03
N ASP A 234 34.60 18.32 -55.33
CA ASP A 234 33.60 17.99 -56.36
C ASP A 234 33.27 16.49 -56.60
N ASP A 235 31.98 16.19 -56.89
CA ASP A 235 31.58 15.29 -58.00
C ASP A 235 30.09 15.50 -58.38
N PRO A 236 29.78 15.97 -59.60
CA PRO A 236 28.44 15.95 -60.15
C PRO A 236 28.36 14.94 -61.31
N THR A 237 27.89 13.72 -61.06
CA THR A 237 27.51 12.80 -62.15
C THR A 237 26.20 12.04 -61.91
N LEU A 238 25.14 12.54 -62.57
CA LEU A 238 24.11 11.82 -63.34
C LEU A 238 23.25 10.77 -62.60
N ALA A 239 21.98 11.08 -62.28
CA ALA A 239 20.80 10.95 -63.15
C ALA A 239 20.45 9.50 -63.57
N ASP A 240 19.43 8.93 -62.91
CA ASP A 240 18.27 8.20 -63.47
C ASP A 240 17.46 7.62 -62.27
N ALA A 241 16.32 8.20 -61.88
CA ALA A 241 14.98 8.00 -62.44
C ALA A 241 14.37 6.60 -62.20
N ASN A 242 13.29 6.64 -61.42
CA ASN A 242 12.03 5.91 -61.61
C ASN A 242 11.90 4.42 -61.18
N GLU A 243 11.48 4.27 -59.93
CA GLU A 243 10.20 3.69 -59.49
C GLU A 243 9.38 2.69 -60.35
N GLU A 244 8.93 1.67 -59.60
CA GLU A 244 7.65 0.93 -59.64
C GLU A 244 7.53 -0.35 -60.49
N GLY A 245 7.29 -1.47 -59.79
CA GLY A 245 6.50 -2.60 -60.31
C GLY A 245 6.94 -3.99 -59.82
N ALA A 246 6.37 -4.47 -58.71
CA ALA A 246 6.09 -5.91 -58.52
C ALA A 246 5.11 -6.18 -57.37
N SER A 247 3.98 -6.76 -57.76
CA SER A 247 2.92 -7.41 -56.98
C SER A 247 3.40 -8.50 -56.02
N GLU A 248 2.69 -8.71 -54.91
CA GLU A 248 1.95 -9.97 -54.65
C GLU A 248 1.19 -9.95 -53.31
N GLU A 249 -0.10 -10.28 -53.40
CA GLU A 249 -0.94 -10.71 -52.29
C GLU A 249 -0.59 -12.15 -51.88
N VAL A 250 -0.52 -12.44 -50.57
CA VAL A 250 -0.98 -13.77 -50.10
C VAL A 250 -1.46 -13.75 -48.65
N ALA A 251 -2.69 -14.22 -48.50
CA ALA A 251 -3.46 -14.34 -47.28
C ALA A 251 -3.08 -15.58 -46.43
N ALA A 252 -3.12 -15.37 -45.11
CA ALA A 252 -3.45 -16.26 -43.98
C ALA A 252 -3.32 -17.80 -44.11
N PRO A 253 -2.69 -18.46 -43.11
CA PRO A 253 -2.97 -19.87 -42.82
C PRO A 253 -3.93 -20.08 -41.65
N LYS A 254 -4.86 -20.99 -41.91
CA LYS A 254 -5.92 -21.52 -41.05
C LYS A 254 -5.42 -22.24 -39.80
N ARG A 255 -6.26 -22.13 -38.75
CA ARG A 255 -6.34 -22.95 -37.55
C ARG A 255 -6.52 -24.44 -37.90
N ARG A 256 -5.93 -25.33 -37.12
CA ARG A 256 -6.23 -26.77 -37.17
C ARG A 256 -6.30 -27.35 -35.75
N ASN A 257 -7.49 -27.82 -35.40
CA ASN A 257 -7.78 -28.64 -34.21
C ASN A 257 -7.32 -30.08 -34.45
N LYS A 258 -6.92 -30.82 -33.40
CA LYS A 258 -7.40 -32.19 -33.17
C LYS A 258 -7.14 -32.68 -31.74
N CYS A 259 -8.17 -33.33 -31.18
CA CYS A 259 -8.24 -34.03 -29.90
C CYS A 259 -7.67 -35.46 -29.96
N GLY A 260 -7.52 -36.08 -28.78
CA GLY A 260 -7.34 -37.52 -28.50
C GLY A 260 -6.24 -37.69 -27.45
N GLU A 261 -6.40 -38.33 -26.29
CA GLU A 261 -7.36 -39.35 -25.81
C GLU A 261 -7.80 -39.06 -24.36
#